data_AF-A0A090LTC2-F1
#
_entry.id   AF-A0A090LTC2-F1
#
_cell.length_a   1.000
_cell.length_b   1.000
_cell.length_c   1.000
_cell.angle_alpha   90.00
_cell.angle_beta   90.00
_cell.angle_gamma   90.00
#
_symmetry.space_group_name_H-M   'P 1'
#
loop_
_entity.id
_entity.type
_entity.pdbx_description
1 polymer ?
#
loop_
_entity_poly.entity_id
_entity_poly.type
_entity_poly.pdbx_seq_one_letter_code
_entity_poly.pdbx_strand_id
1 'polypeptide(L)'
;MDKKTTNNNYNKNENVCRESINIQDIRINQESTSNCKAAAAILTLIQFITSIIQVLDITLNLILKIHLFIHYEVLISMFVLWTLSMIWLIFTVVMFAGIIFNNDFLILSFLLFNIIFTLISFGLLILLLVEKSNIYSIIYILFIFVVLLLTTNYSWSFFNELCDENVI
;
A
#
# COMPACT_ATOMS: atom_id res chain seq x y z
N MET A 1 11.95 -35.44 77.66
CA MET A 1 11.53 -36.44 76.67
C MET A 1 11.31 -35.72 75.35
N ASP A 2 12.09 -36.14 74.36
CA ASP A 2 12.08 -35.71 72.97
C ASP A 2 10.72 -35.90 72.28
N LYS A 3 10.38 -35.10 71.25
CA LYS A 3 10.61 -35.41 69.82
C LYS A 3 9.70 -34.59 68.87
N LYS A 4 10.34 -34.09 67.80
CA LYS A 4 9.90 -33.97 66.39
C LYS A 4 8.93 -32.85 65.93
N THR A 5 9.57 -31.83 65.34
CA THR A 5 9.34 -31.17 64.03
C THR A 5 8.31 -31.79 63.07
N THR A 6 7.47 -30.97 62.41
CA THR A 6 7.46 -30.78 60.93
C THR A 6 6.67 -29.53 60.47
N ASN A 7 7.18 -28.92 59.38
CA ASN A 7 6.72 -27.78 58.59
C ASN A 7 5.26 -27.82 58.10
N ASN A 8 4.65 -26.67 57.81
CA ASN A 8 4.50 -26.22 56.40
C ASN A 8 3.84 -24.83 56.25
N ASN A 9 4.37 -24.12 55.25
CA ASN A 9 3.93 -22.90 54.60
C ASN A 9 2.42 -22.84 54.33
N TYR A 10 1.85 -21.64 54.24
CA TYR A 10 1.20 -21.09 53.03
C TYR A 10 0.44 -19.80 53.40
N ASN A 11 0.98 -18.65 52.98
CA ASN A 11 0.19 -17.57 52.38
C ASN A 11 1.12 -16.42 51.99
N LYS A 12 1.75 -16.61 50.84
CA LYS A 12 2.33 -15.54 50.02
C LYS A 12 1.93 -15.87 48.59
N ASN A 13 1.32 -14.89 47.91
CA ASN A 13 0.94 -14.86 46.49
C ASN A 13 -0.57 -15.00 46.20
N GLU A 14 -1.33 -13.97 46.57
CA GLU A 14 -2.47 -13.51 45.77
C GLU A 14 -2.12 -12.14 45.21
N ASN A 15 -1.34 -12.08 44.12
CA ASN A 15 -1.23 -10.89 43.24
C ASN A 15 -0.44 -11.12 41.94
N VAL A 16 -0.19 -12.35 41.50
CA VAL A 16 0.68 -12.63 40.33
C VAL A 16 -0.09 -13.27 39.15
N CYS A 17 -1.38 -12.94 38.98
CA CYS A 17 -2.17 -13.47 37.87
C CYS A 17 -3.03 -12.41 37.17
N ARG A 18 -2.48 -11.21 36.97
CA ARG A 18 -3.13 -10.18 36.11
C ARG A 18 -2.18 -9.30 35.30
N GLU A 19 -0.86 -9.52 35.34
CA GLU A 19 0.12 -8.71 34.58
C GLU A 19 0.70 -9.39 33.34
N SER A 20 0.50 -10.71 33.16
CA SER A 20 1.07 -11.44 32.01
C SER A 20 0.25 -11.34 30.72
N ILE A 21 -1.03 -10.95 30.80
CA ILE A 21 -1.91 -10.83 29.63
C ILE A 21 -1.54 -9.59 28.80
N ASN A 22 -0.99 -8.53 29.42
CA ASN A 22 -0.73 -7.28 28.71
C ASN A 22 0.55 -7.33 27.84
N ILE A 23 1.63 -7.98 28.28
CA ILE A 23 2.94 -7.84 27.62
C ILE A 23 3.06 -8.70 26.35
N GLN A 24 2.44 -9.88 26.32
CA GLN A 24 2.44 -10.71 25.10
C GLN A 24 1.51 -10.12 24.04
N ASP A 25 0.33 -9.61 24.42
CA ASP A 25 -0.58 -8.94 23.48
C ASP A 25 0.02 -7.62 22.95
N ILE A 26 0.72 -6.84 23.80
CA ILE A 26 1.48 -5.66 23.34
C ILE A 26 2.59 -6.06 22.37
N ARG A 27 3.35 -7.12 22.64
CA ARG A 27 4.44 -7.54 21.74
C ARG A 27 3.90 -8.08 20.40
N ILE A 28 2.80 -8.83 20.42
CA ILE A 28 2.16 -9.36 19.21
C ILE A 28 1.57 -8.22 18.37
N ASN A 29 0.90 -7.24 19.00
CA ASN A 29 0.37 -6.06 18.30
C ASN A 29 1.46 -5.11 17.80
N GLN A 30 2.60 -5.02 18.51
CA GLN A 30 3.77 -4.25 18.08
C GLN A 30 4.52 -4.92 16.91
N GLU A 31 4.47 -6.26 16.84
CA GLU A 31 5.04 -7.02 15.72
C GLU A 31 4.16 -6.92 14.47
N SER A 32 2.82 -6.97 14.60
CA SER A 32 1.88 -6.80 13.49
C SER A 32 1.94 -5.39 12.86
N THR A 33 2.00 -4.35 13.69
CA THR A 33 2.15 -2.94 13.25
C THR A 33 3.41 -2.72 12.43
N SER A 34 4.52 -3.31 12.88
CA SER A 34 5.80 -3.20 12.16
C SER A 34 5.73 -3.86 10.77
N ASN A 35 5.01 -4.99 10.67
CA ASN A 35 4.91 -5.77 9.46
C ASN A 35 4.00 -5.11 8.42
N CYS A 36 2.89 -4.50 8.85
CA CYS A 36 1.96 -3.83 7.95
C CYS A 36 2.57 -2.56 7.33
N LYS A 37 3.24 -1.74 8.16
CA LYS A 37 3.98 -0.56 7.69
C LYS A 37 5.09 -0.93 6.70
N ALA A 38 5.86 -1.98 6.99
CA ALA A 38 6.92 -2.45 6.10
C ALA A 38 6.36 -2.98 4.77
N ALA A 39 5.28 -3.77 4.81
CA ALA A 39 4.62 -4.28 3.62
C ALA A 39 4.05 -3.16 2.75
N ALA A 40 3.35 -2.19 3.37
CA ALA A 40 2.83 -1.02 2.67
C ALA A 40 3.94 -0.18 2.03
N ALA A 41 5.08 0.00 2.72
CA ALA A 41 6.24 0.70 2.16
C ALA A 41 6.87 -0.03 0.97
N ILE A 42 7.02 -1.36 1.03
CA ILE A 42 7.56 -2.17 -0.07
C ILE A 42 6.62 -2.12 -1.28
N LEU A 43 5.31 -2.26 -1.07
CA LEU A 43 4.32 -2.17 -2.14
C LEU A 43 4.27 -0.77 -2.76
N THR A 44 4.35 0.28 -1.94
CA THR A 44 4.46 1.67 -2.41
C THR A 44 5.73 1.87 -3.24
N LEU A 45 6.85 1.23 -2.88
CA LEU A 45 8.08 1.25 -3.67
C LEU A 45 7.94 0.53 -5.01
N ILE A 46 7.30 -0.64 -5.04
CA ILE A 46 7.00 -1.34 -6.29
C ILE A 46 6.08 -0.50 -7.18
N GLN A 47 5.04 0.11 -6.60
CA GLN A 47 4.15 1.03 -7.29
C GLN A 47 4.90 2.25 -7.83
N PHE A 48 5.83 2.81 -7.05
CA PHE A 48 6.69 3.92 -7.49
C PHE A 48 7.55 3.55 -8.70
N ILE A 49 8.27 2.42 -8.64
CA ILE A 49 9.09 1.94 -9.75
C ILE A 49 8.22 1.72 -11.00
N THR A 50 7.05 1.11 -10.83
CA THR A 50 6.10 0.85 -11.93
C THR A 50 5.63 2.16 -12.57
N SER A 51 5.28 3.16 -11.76
CA SER A 51 4.84 4.47 -12.24
C SER A 51 5.95 5.22 -12.98
N ILE A 52 7.20 5.14 -12.52
CA ILE A 52 8.36 5.73 -13.22
C ILE A 52 8.57 5.07 -14.59
N ILE A 53 8.54 3.73 -14.65
CA ILE A 53 8.69 3.00 -15.92
C ILE A 53 7.58 3.43 -16.90
N GLN A 54 6.34 3.52 -16.42
CA GLN A 54 5.22 3.93 -17.26
C GLN A 54 5.36 5.38 -17.75
N VAL A 55 5.76 6.32 -16.88
CA VAL A 55 6.00 7.72 -17.27
C VAL A 55 7.11 7.81 -18.31
N LEU A 56 8.21 7.07 -18.14
CA LEU A 56 9.32 7.06 -19.08
C LEU A 56 8.90 6.51 -20.46
N ASP A 57 8.19 5.39 -20.49
CA ASP A 57 7.73 4.76 -21.73
C ASP A 57 6.76 5.68 -22.50
N ILE A 58 5.78 6.28 -21.80
CA ILE A 58 4.85 7.22 -22.44
C ILE A 58 5.58 8.48 -22.90
N THR A 59 6.51 9.01 -22.12
CA THR A 59 7.30 10.20 -22.48
C THR A 59 8.12 9.95 -23.75
N LEU A 60 8.80 8.80 -23.84
CA LEU A 60 9.57 8.42 -25.02
C LEU A 60 8.67 8.35 -26.26
N ASN A 61 7.52 7.67 -26.13
CA ASN A 61 6.54 7.54 -27.20
C ASN A 61 5.95 8.90 -27.63
N LEU A 62 5.71 9.80 -26.68
CA LEU A 62 5.19 11.14 -26.95
C LEU A 62 6.21 11.98 -27.75
N ILE A 63 7.49 11.97 -27.32
CA ILE A 63 8.57 12.70 -28.01
C ILE A 63 8.73 12.20 -29.45
N LEU A 64 8.75 10.88 -29.65
CA LEU A 64 8.86 10.28 -30.98
C LEU A 64 7.69 10.70 -31.89
N LYS A 65 6.46 10.65 -31.38
CA LYS A 65 5.26 10.97 -32.17
C LYS A 65 5.08 12.45 -32.46
N ILE A 66 5.49 13.34 -31.55
CA ILE A 66 5.52 14.80 -31.79
C ILE A 66 6.43 15.10 -32.98
N HIS A 67 7.60 14.47 -33.05
CA HIS A 67 8.54 14.64 -34.16
C HIS A 67 8.00 14.12 -35.50
N LEU A 68 7.11 13.13 -35.48
CA LEU A 68 6.55 12.49 -36.68
C LEU A 68 5.30 13.19 -37.24
N PHE A 69 4.73 14.22 -36.58
CA PHE A 69 3.50 14.92 -37.02
C PHE A 69 2.30 13.99 -37.28
N ILE A 70 2.21 12.85 -36.57
CA ILE A 70 1.17 11.84 -36.78
C ILE A 70 -0.06 12.13 -35.91
N HIS A 71 -1.24 12.16 -36.56
CA HIS A 71 -2.61 12.17 -36.02
C HIS A 71 -2.81 12.80 -34.61
N TYR A 72 -3.36 14.01 -34.59
CA TYR A 72 -3.62 14.80 -33.37
C TYR A 72 -4.44 14.05 -32.29
N GLU A 73 -5.37 13.18 -32.70
CA GLU A 73 -6.19 12.37 -31.78
C GLU A 73 -5.34 11.40 -30.93
N VAL A 74 -4.35 10.76 -31.54
CA VAL A 74 -3.44 9.83 -30.86
C VAL A 74 -2.53 10.59 -29.90
N LEU A 75 -2.11 11.80 -30.30
CA LEU A 75 -1.29 12.68 -29.49
C LEU A 75 -2.04 13.10 -28.21
N ILE A 76 -3.30 13.52 -28.34
CA ILE A 76 -4.13 13.90 -27.18
C ILE A 76 -4.30 12.71 -26.23
N SER A 77 -4.65 11.53 -26.75
CA SER A 77 -4.84 10.33 -25.93
C SER A 77 -3.57 9.95 -25.15
N MET A 78 -2.41 9.99 -25.80
CA MET A 78 -1.12 9.74 -25.13
C MET A 78 -0.77 10.83 -24.10
N PHE A 79 -1.11 12.09 -24.36
CA PHE A 79 -0.91 13.17 -23.40
C PHE A 79 -1.81 13.04 -22.16
N VAL A 80 -3.06 12.58 -22.33
CA VAL A 80 -3.97 12.28 -21.22
C VAL A 80 -3.42 11.13 -20.37
N LEU A 81 -2.96 10.05 -21.01
CA LEU A 81 -2.31 8.94 -20.30
C LEU A 81 -1.05 9.39 -19.55
N TRP A 82 -0.22 10.21 -20.18
CA TRP A 82 0.96 10.79 -19.54
C TRP A 82 0.61 11.60 -18.28
N THR A 83 -0.42 12.45 -18.39
CA THR A 83 -0.88 13.29 -17.28
C THR A 83 -1.40 12.43 -16.13
N LEU A 84 -2.19 11.40 -16.42
CA LEU A 84 -2.67 10.44 -15.43
C LEU A 84 -1.50 9.70 -14.74
N SER A 85 -0.49 9.27 -15.50
CA SER A 85 0.70 8.62 -14.94
C SER A 85 1.53 9.57 -14.05
N MET A 86 1.63 10.85 -14.40
CA MET A 86 2.28 11.85 -13.55
C MET A 86 1.51 12.09 -12.25
N ILE A 87 0.18 12.18 -12.30
CA ILE A 87 -0.65 12.29 -11.10
C ILE A 87 -0.46 11.05 -10.22
N TRP A 88 -0.46 9.85 -10.81
CA TRP A 88 -0.20 8.61 -10.07
C TRP A 88 1.16 8.59 -9.36
N LEU A 89 2.21 9.07 -10.04
CA LEU A 89 3.54 9.22 -9.46
C LEU A 89 3.52 10.17 -8.25
N ILE A 90 2.87 11.33 -8.38
CA ILE A 90 2.75 12.32 -7.28
C ILE A 90 2.07 11.71 -6.06
N PHE A 91 0.93 11.02 -6.24
CA PHE A 91 0.23 10.39 -5.13
C PHE A 91 1.05 9.27 -4.48
N THR A 92 1.87 8.55 -5.25
CA THR A 92 2.79 7.56 -4.70
C THR A 92 3.87 8.20 -3.81
N VAL A 93 4.36 9.40 -4.18
CA VAL A 93 5.26 10.20 -3.32
C VAL A 93 4.53 10.71 -2.06
N VAL A 94 3.27 11.12 -2.20
CA VAL A 94 2.42 11.50 -1.04
C VAL A 94 2.28 10.34 -0.05
N MET A 95 2.15 9.09 -0.53
CA MET A 95 2.11 7.91 0.34
C MET A 95 3.42 7.73 1.11
N PHE A 96 4.59 7.91 0.48
CA PHE A 96 5.86 7.88 1.20
C PHE A 96 5.93 8.94 2.30
N ALA A 97 5.47 10.16 2.03
CA ALA A 97 5.38 11.18 3.07
C ALA A 97 4.42 10.74 4.20
N GLY A 98 3.26 10.17 3.87
CA GLY A 98 2.32 9.60 4.83
C GLY A 98 2.95 8.54 5.74
N ILE A 99 3.71 7.60 5.17
CA ILE A 99 4.41 6.52 5.91
C ILE A 99 5.53 7.08 6.80
N ILE A 100 6.31 8.06 6.32
CA ILE A 100 7.44 8.64 7.07
C ILE A 100 6.93 9.46 8.25
N PHE A 101 5.91 10.28 8.03
CA PHE A 101 5.36 11.19 9.05
C PHE A 101 4.24 10.57 9.89
N ASN A 102 3.84 9.31 9.62
CA ASN A 102 2.65 8.67 10.20
C ASN A 102 1.42 9.60 10.14
N ASN A 103 1.15 10.17 8.95
CA ASN A 103 0.07 11.13 8.78
C ASN A 103 -1.12 10.51 8.04
N ASP A 104 -2.18 10.26 8.81
CA ASP A 104 -3.42 9.62 8.38
C ASP A 104 -4.07 10.34 7.19
N PHE A 105 -4.04 11.68 7.16
CA PHE A 105 -4.66 12.45 6.08
C PHE A 105 -3.97 12.23 4.74
N LEU A 106 -2.63 12.12 4.73
CA LEU A 106 -1.87 11.85 3.51
C LEU A 106 -2.12 10.43 2.99
N ILE A 107 -2.19 9.46 3.91
CA ILE A 107 -2.47 8.05 3.59
C ILE A 107 -3.90 7.90 3.05
N LEU A 108 -4.88 8.57 3.67
CA LEU A 108 -6.27 8.55 3.22
C LEU A 108 -6.41 9.18 1.82
N SER A 109 -5.73 10.30 1.56
CA SER A 109 -5.72 10.95 0.25
C SER A 109 -5.16 10.03 -0.82
N PHE A 110 -4.06 9.33 -0.52
CA PHE A 110 -3.49 8.30 -1.39
C PHE A 110 -4.47 7.15 -1.63
N LEU A 111 -5.09 6.61 -0.58
CA LEU A 111 -6.05 5.50 -0.69
C LEU A 111 -7.24 5.84 -1.58
N LEU A 112 -7.84 7.02 -1.40
CA LEU A 112 -8.94 7.50 -2.23
C LEU A 112 -8.54 7.59 -3.69
N PHE A 113 -7.36 8.17 -3.97
CA PHE A 113 -6.81 8.22 -5.32
C PHE A 113 -6.60 6.81 -5.89
N ASN A 114 -5.98 5.90 -5.13
CA ASN A 114 -5.64 4.56 -5.60
C ASN A 114 -6.88 3.72 -5.91
N ILE A 115 -7.97 3.88 -5.15
CA ILE A 115 -9.27 3.24 -5.43
C ILE A 115 -9.84 3.74 -6.76
N ILE A 116 -9.88 5.06 -6.98
CA ILE A 116 -10.36 5.64 -8.24
C ILE A 116 -9.49 5.18 -9.41
N PHE A 117 -8.17 5.19 -9.24
CA PHE A 117 -7.24 4.78 -10.27
C PHE A 117 -7.37 3.29 -10.61
N THR A 118 -7.62 2.43 -9.61
CA THR A 118 -7.89 1.00 -9.81
C THR A 118 -9.13 0.77 -10.70
N LEU A 119 -10.20 1.55 -10.50
CA LEU A 119 -11.40 1.48 -11.36
C LEU A 119 -11.08 1.88 -12.81
N ILE A 120 -10.28 2.94 -12.99
CA ILE A 120 -9.84 3.38 -14.32
C ILE A 120 -8.98 2.30 -14.99
N SER A 121 -8.02 1.71 -14.26
CA SER A 121 -7.17 0.63 -14.77
C SER A 121 -7.97 -0.62 -15.13
N PHE A 122 -9.00 -0.95 -14.36
CA PHE A 122 -9.91 -2.04 -14.68
C PHE A 122 -10.70 -1.78 -15.98
N GLY A 123 -11.22 -0.55 -16.14
CA GLY A 123 -11.88 -0.13 -17.38
C GLY A 123 -10.95 -0.23 -18.61
N LEU A 124 -9.69 0.21 -18.47
CA LEU A 124 -8.66 0.06 -19.52
C LEU A 124 -8.36 -1.40 -19.84
N LEU A 125 -8.29 -2.27 -18.84
CA LEU A 125 -8.06 -3.70 -19.03
C LEU A 125 -9.21 -4.34 -19.83
N ILE A 126 -10.47 -4.02 -19.48
CA ILE A 126 -11.64 -4.49 -20.24
C ILE A 126 -11.59 -4.00 -21.68
N LEU A 127 -11.29 -2.71 -21.89
CA LEU A 127 -11.20 -2.14 -23.23
C LEU A 127 -10.17 -2.88 -24.09
N LEU A 128 -8.97 -3.12 -23.54
CA LEU A 128 -7.90 -3.85 -24.24
C LEU A 128 -8.29 -5.30 -24.58
N LEU A 129 -9.04 -5.97 -23.70
CA LEU A 129 -9.54 -7.32 -23.94
C LEU A 129 -10.60 -7.33 -25.05
N VAL A 130 -11.52 -6.36 -25.05
CA VAL A 130 -12.59 -6.24 -26.06
C VAL A 130 -12.01 -5.90 -27.43
N GLU A 131 -11.05 -4.99 -27.49
CA GLU A 131 -10.37 -4.60 -28.72
C GLU A 131 -9.38 -5.66 -29.24
N LYS A 132 -9.20 -6.77 -28.51
CA LYS A 132 -8.21 -7.83 -28.83
C LYS A 132 -6.82 -7.24 -29.06
N SER A 133 -6.45 -6.32 -28.17
CA SER A 133 -5.15 -5.65 -28.21
C SER A 133 -4.00 -6.64 -28.01
N ASN A 134 -2.78 -6.17 -28.23
CA ASN A 134 -1.58 -6.98 -28.09
C ASN A 134 -1.49 -7.61 -26.69
N ILE A 135 -1.16 -8.89 -26.63
CA ILE A 135 -1.08 -9.65 -25.38
C ILE A 135 -0.08 -9.03 -24.40
N TYR A 136 1.00 -8.43 -24.91
CA TYR A 136 1.96 -7.69 -24.09
C TYR A 136 1.31 -6.50 -23.38
N SER A 137 0.47 -5.74 -24.06
CA SER A 137 -0.26 -4.60 -23.48
C SER A 137 -1.28 -5.05 -22.44
N ILE A 138 -1.98 -6.16 -22.69
CA ILE A 138 -2.93 -6.74 -21.73
C ILE A 138 -2.22 -7.18 -20.46
N ILE A 139 -1.12 -7.94 -20.59
CA ILE A 139 -0.34 -8.42 -19.43
C ILE A 139 0.24 -7.24 -18.65
N TYR A 140 0.72 -6.20 -19.34
CA TYR A 140 1.28 -5.02 -18.70
C TYR A 140 0.24 -4.25 -17.86
N ILE A 141 -0.95 -3.98 -18.41
CA ILE A 141 -2.03 -3.34 -17.66
C ILE A 141 -2.55 -4.23 -16.54
N LEU A 142 -2.62 -5.55 -16.75
CA LEU A 142 -2.96 -6.51 -15.69
C LEU A 142 -1.97 -6.46 -14.53
N PHE A 143 -0.67 -6.38 -14.82
CA PHE A 143 0.37 -6.24 -13.80
C PHE A 143 0.16 -4.95 -12.97
N ILE A 144 -0.05 -3.81 -13.64
CA ILE A 144 -0.35 -2.53 -12.97
C ILE A 144 -1.59 -2.67 -12.09
N PHE A 145 -2.66 -3.27 -12.61
CA PHE A 145 -3.90 -3.49 -11.86
C PHE A 145 -3.68 -4.31 -10.59
N VAL A 146 -2.91 -5.39 -10.65
CA VAL A 146 -2.58 -6.21 -9.48
C VAL A 146 -1.76 -5.43 -8.46
N VAL A 147 -0.76 -4.66 -8.90
CA VAL A 147 0.05 -3.80 -8.02
C VAL A 147 -0.82 -2.79 -7.29
N LEU A 148 -1.75 -2.13 -7.99
CA LEU A 148 -2.68 -1.17 -7.39
C LEU A 148 -3.61 -1.82 -6.36
N LEU A 149 -4.15 -2.98 -6.68
CA LEU A 149 -5.05 -3.73 -5.80
C LEU A 149 -4.35 -4.12 -4.50
N LEU A 150 -3.15 -4.70 -4.60
CA LEU A 150 -2.35 -5.09 -3.45
C LEU A 150 -1.96 -3.86 -2.62
N THR A 151 -1.45 -2.81 -3.26
CA THR A 151 -1.02 -1.60 -2.54
C THR A 151 -2.19 -0.94 -1.82
N THR A 152 -3.38 -0.92 -2.42
CA THR A 152 -4.60 -0.40 -1.78
C THR A 152 -4.97 -1.22 -0.55
N ASN A 153 -5.00 -2.55 -0.64
CA ASN A 153 -5.36 -3.41 0.48
C ASN A 153 -4.40 -3.27 1.67
N TYR A 154 -3.09 -3.28 1.43
CA TYR A 154 -2.10 -3.13 2.51
C TYR A 154 -2.06 -1.71 3.07
N SER A 155 -2.21 -0.69 2.23
CA SER A 155 -2.29 0.70 2.70
C SER A 155 -3.54 0.94 3.53
N TRP A 156 -4.65 0.27 3.20
CA TRP A 156 -5.89 0.32 3.97
C TRP A 156 -5.72 -0.34 5.33
N SER A 157 -5.07 -1.50 5.37
CA SER A 157 -4.76 -2.17 6.64
C SER A 157 -3.85 -1.30 7.52
N PHE A 158 -2.84 -0.65 6.95
CA PHE A 158 -1.96 0.26 7.68
C PHE A 158 -2.70 1.51 8.18
N PHE A 159 -3.61 2.07 7.37
CA PHE A 159 -4.44 3.20 7.76
C PHE A 159 -5.38 2.88 8.93
N ASN A 160 -6.04 1.72 8.90
CA ASN A 160 -6.92 1.29 9.99
C ASN A 160 -6.14 1.13 11.30
N GLU A 161 -4.94 0.57 11.23
CA GLU A 161 -4.07 0.37 12.39
C GLU A 161 -3.63 1.71 13.02
N LEU A 162 -3.28 2.70 12.19
CA LEU A 162 -3.00 4.06 12.66
C LEU A 162 -4.21 4.74 13.33
N CYS A 163 -5.41 4.51 12.79
CA CYS A 163 -6.64 5.05 13.37
C CYS A 163 -6.93 4.42 14.74
N ASP A 164 -6.68 3.12 14.91
CA ASP A 164 -6.90 2.42 16.18
C ASP A 164 -5.89 2.87 17.26
N GLU A 165 -4.64 3.16 16.89
CA GLU A 165 -3.62 3.71 17.81
C GLU A 165 -3.95 5.14 18.28
N ASN A 166 -4.58 5.96 17.43
CA ASN A 166 -4.90 7.36 17.72
C ASN A 166 -6.20 7.55 18.55
N VAL A 167 -6.92 6.48 18.89
CA VAL A 167 -8.17 6.51 19.68
C VAL A 167 -7.94 6.30 21.19
N ILE A 168 -6.70 6.09 21.63
CA ILE A 168 -6.31 5.96 23.06
C ILE A 168 -5.93 7.33 23.65
#